data_AF-A0A9D7S5C9-F1
#
_entry.id   AF-A0A9D7S5C9-F1
#
_cell.length_a   1.000
_cell.length_b   1.000
_cell.length_c   1.000
_cell.angle_alpha   90.00
_cell.angle_beta   90.00
_cell.angle_gamma   90.00
#
_symmetry.space_group_name_H-M   'P 1'
#
loop_
_entity.id
_entity.type
_entity.pdbx_description
1 polymer ?
#
loop_
_entity_poly.entity_id
_entity_poly.type
_entity_poly.pdbx_seq_one_letter_code
_entity_poly.pdbx_strand_id
1 'polypeptide(L)'
;MSSSPDQATAQAFASSWNNLPAGSVYTRAQFEDWMAPLTAADFKDRQVLELGCGNASLLLHACAWRPARLVGVDLGASVDTARSNTGAYNFVEIVQADLVEYAAGGFDLVYCIGVLHHLKEPRRGFDSVLRNTRPGGQFHCWVYAREGNAVVIALVEPIRKLSSRLPWWVTKYLIATPLVFPYFLYAKTMRWLHQRFPQGAPRWLAWAPLREYSLWIAQRSFAFFRHVAFDQLVTPQTTYLSRAQLEHWLGDASEVEPGSAYVIQRNGNSWKFGGRRRAQPETVANGGASP
;
A
#
# COMPACT_ATOMS: atom_id res chain seq x y z
N MET A 1 18.81 9.80 19.77
CA MET A 1 17.68 9.13 19.10
C MET A 1 18.26 8.05 18.21
N SER A 2 17.94 6.78 18.46
CA SER A 2 18.31 5.70 17.54
C SER A 2 17.63 5.99 16.20
N SER A 3 18.38 6.00 15.09
CA SER A 3 17.79 6.09 13.75
C SER A 3 16.81 4.93 13.55
N SER A 4 15.64 5.20 12.97
CA SER A 4 14.66 4.16 12.63
C SER A 4 15.33 3.06 11.81
N PRO A 5 15.02 1.77 12.07
CA PRO A 5 15.62 0.68 11.31
C PRO A 5 15.15 0.70 9.85
N ASP A 6 14.05 1.37 9.51
CA ASP A 6 13.48 1.49 8.16
C ASP A 6 13.90 2.78 7.42
N GLN A 7 14.81 3.58 8.00
CA GLN A 7 15.28 4.84 7.42
C GLN A 7 15.85 4.70 6.00
N ALA A 8 16.59 3.62 5.72
CA ALA A 8 17.17 3.37 4.40
C ALA A 8 16.08 3.13 3.33
N THR A 9 15.03 2.39 3.69
CA THR A 9 13.85 2.18 2.82
C THR A 9 13.17 3.51 2.53
N ALA A 10 12.91 4.32 3.56
CA ALA A 10 12.28 5.63 3.40
C ALA A 10 13.11 6.59 2.52
N GLN A 11 14.44 6.61 2.68
CA GLN A 11 15.33 7.42 1.85
C GLN A 11 15.34 6.96 0.38
N ALA A 12 15.37 5.65 0.14
CA ALA A 12 15.34 5.08 -1.20
C ALA A 12 14.07 5.53 -1.96
N PHE A 13 12.92 5.46 -1.31
CA PHE A 13 11.67 5.95 -1.86
C PHE A 13 11.65 7.48 -2.02
N ALA A 14 12.01 8.24 -0.99
CA ALA A 14 12.02 9.71 -1.04
C ALA A 14 12.84 10.25 -2.21
N SER A 15 14.00 9.62 -2.50
CA SER A 15 14.85 10.00 -3.64
C SER A 15 14.13 9.90 -5.00
N SER A 16 13.17 8.99 -5.15
CA SER A 16 12.36 8.86 -6.36
C SER A 16 11.15 9.76 -6.34
N TRP A 17 10.38 9.73 -5.25
CA TRP A 17 9.11 10.45 -5.12
C TRP A 17 9.29 11.97 -5.19
N ASN A 18 10.41 12.49 -4.70
CA ASN A 18 10.73 13.92 -4.76
C ASN A 18 11.08 14.42 -6.18
N ASN A 19 11.32 13.50 -7.13
CA ASN A 19 11.63 13.82 -8.53
C ASN A 19 10.44 13.58 -9.47
N LEU A 20 9.23 13.41 -8.91
CA LEU A 20 8.00 13.27 -9.69
C LEU A 20 7.31 14.64 -9.84
N PRO A 21 6.52 14.85 -10.91
CA PRO A 21 5.71 16.05 -11.05
C PRO A 21 4.76 16.25 -9.85
N ALA A 22 4.37 17.49 -9.60
CA ALA A 22 3.38 17.83 -8.59
C ALA A 22 2.05 17.08 -8.84
N GLY A 23 1.36 16.75 -7.75
CA GLY A 23 0.11 16.00 -7.75
C GLY A 23 0.30 14.49 -7.57
N SER A 24 -0.77 13.75 -7.89
CA SER A 24 -0.81 12.29 -7.76
C SER A 24 -0.25 11.62 -9.02
N VAL A 25 0.58 10.60 -8.82
CA VAL A 25 1.02 9.71 -9.92
C VAL A 25 0.04 8.58 -10.21
N TYR A 26 -1.03 8.49 -9.43
CA TYR A 26 -2.09 7.49 -9.58
C TYR A 26 -3.35 8.13 -10.15
N THR A 27 -4.12 7.36 -10.90
CA THR A 27 -5.47 7.79 -11.29
C THR A 27 -6.47 7.53 -10.18
N ARG A 28 -7.60 8.23 -10.22
CA ARG A 28 -8.71 8.01 -9.29
C ARG A 28 -9.21 6.56 -9.27
N ALA A 29 -9.33 5.94 -10.45
CA ALA A 29 -9.75 4.54 -10.56
C ALA A 29 -8.74 3.57 -9.89
N GLN A 30 -7.44 3.89 -9.91
CA GLN A 30 -6.45 3.07 -9.19
C GLN A 30 -6.60 3.23 -7.68
N PHE A 31 -6.78 4.46 -7.20
CA PHE A 31 -7.09 4.72 -5.80
C PHE A 31 -8.32 3.94 -5.34
N GLU A 32 -9.42 3.99 -6.08
CA GLU A 32 -10.66 3.26 -5.74
C GLU A 32 -10.46 1.74 -5.74
N ASP A 33 -9.70 1.19 -6.70
CA ASP A 33 -9.34 -0.23 -6.74
C ASP A 33 -8.49 -0.66 -5.53
N TRP A 34 -7.53 0.18 -5.12
CA TRP A 34 -6.75 -0.09 -3.91
C TRP A 34 -7.58 0.01 -2.65
N MET A 35 -8.50 0.97 -2.53
CA MET A 35 -9.33 1.17 -1.34
C MET A 35 -10.46 0.16 -1.19
N ALA A 36 -10.95 -0.43 -2.29
CA ALA A 36 -12.03 -1.40 -2.22
C ALA A 36 -11.72 -2.55 -1.24
N PRO A 37 -12.63 -2.89 -0.30
CA PRO A 37 -14.07 -2.61 -0.36
C PRO A 37 -14.51 -1.27 0.24
N LEU A 38 -13.59 -0.44 0.75
CA LEU A 38 -13.94 0.88 1.25
C LEU A 38 -14.45 1.78 0.11
N THR A 39 -15.35 2.68 0.48
CA THR A 39 -15.99 3.63 -0.41
C THR A 39 -15.87 5.06 0.13
N ALA A 40 -16.35 6.04 -0.63
CA ALA A 40 -16.42 7.42 -0.16
C ALA A 40 -17.20 7.57 1.15
N ALA A 41 -18.19 6.71 1.43
CA ALA A 41 -18.98 6.76 2.65
C ALA A 41 -18.16 6.42 3.92
N ASP A 42 -17.12 5.61 3.78
CA ASP A 42 -16.23 5.22 4.88
C ASP A 42 -15.26 6.35 5.27
N PHE A 43 -15.06 7.33 4.39
CA PHE A 43 -14.16 8.46 4.58
C PHE A 43 -14.91 9.74 4.93
N LYS A 44 -16.09 9.93 4.36
CA LYS A 44 -16.85 11.18 4.49
C LYS A 44 -17.11 11.52 5.96
N ASP A 45 -16.75 12.75 6.35
CA ASP A 45 -16.92 13.27 7.70
C ASP A 45 -16.20 12.44 8.80
N ARG A 46 -15.19 11.66 8.42
CA ARG A 46 -14.38 10.82 9.34
C ARG A 46 -13.00 11.39 9.62
N GLN A 47 -12.42 10.97 10.74
CA GLN A 47 -10.98 11.13 11.02
C GLN A 47 -10.21 9.98 10.36
N VAL A 48 -9.40 10.29 9.37
CA VAL A 48 -8.70 9.31 8.54
C VAL A 48 -7.18 9.46 8.67
N LEU A 49 -6.48 8.34 8.76
CA LEU A 49 -5.02 8.28 8.80
C LEU A 49 -4.49 7.39 7.68
N GLU A 50 -3.50 7.90 6.93
CA GLU A 50 -2.66 7.14 6.00
C GLU A 50 -1.27 6.94 6.62
N LEU A 51 -0.87 5.68 6.85
CA LEU A 51 0.47 5.32 7.30
C LEU A 51 1.36 4.98 6.10
N GLY A 52 2.46 5.73 5.95
CA GLY A 52 3.41 5.68 4.83
C GLY A 52 2.90 6.42 3.59
N CYS A 53 2.54 7.70 3.75
CA CYS A 53 1.88 8.48 2.71
C CYS A 53 2.77 8.91 1.52
N GLY A 54 4.09 8.74 1.62
CA GLY A 54 5.03 9.17 0.59
C GLY A 54 4.86 10.64 0.22
N ASN A 55 4.62 10.92 -1.06
CA ASN A 55 4.35 12.27 -1.59
C ASN A 55 2.86 12.69 -1.57
N ALA A 56 2.03 11.99 -0.80
CA ALA A 56 0.58 12.18 -0.71
C ALA A 56 -0.23 11.84 -1.98
N SER A 57 0.31 11.01 -2.89
CA SER A 57 -0.42 10.61 -4.12
C SER A 57 -1.80 9.99 -3.85
N LEU A 58 -1.95 9.17 -2.80
CA LEU A 58 -3.25 8.58 -2.44
C LEU A 58 -4.11 9.55 -1.60
N LEU A 59 -3.51 10.24 -0.62
CA LEU A 59 -4.15 11.33 0.14
C LEU A 59 -4.89 12.34 -0.75
N LEU A 60 -4.30 12.77 -1.87
CA LEU A 60 -4.93 13.70 -2.80
C LEU A 60 -6.28 13.17 -3.34
N HIS A 61 -6.37 11.87 -3.63
CA HIS A 61 -7.63 11.26 -4.06
C HIS A 61 -8.61 11.09 -2.89
N ALA A 62 -8.09 10.78 -1.69
CA ALA A 62 -8.90 10.69 -0.47
C ALA A 62 -9.51 12.04 -0.06
N CYS A 63 -8.87 13.18 -0.36
CA CYS A 63 -9.44 14.52 -0.15
C CYS A 63 -10.80 14.69 -0.85
N ALA A 64 -10.96 14.12 -2.04
CA ALA A 64 -12.21 14.16 -2.79
C ALA A 64 -13.32 13.28 -2.18
N TRP A 65 -13.00 12.44 -1.20
CA TRP A 65 -13.98 11.71 -0.37
C TRP A 65 -14.42 12.48 0.87
N ARG A 66 -13.93 13.72 1.05
CA ARG A 66 -14.34 14.69 2.08
C ARG A 66 -14.28 14.17 3.52
N PRO A 67 -13.11 13.70 3.99
CA PRO A 67 -12.92 13.42 5.40
C PRO A 67 -13.02 14.70 6.24
N ALA A 68 -13.42 14.57 7.51
CA ALA A 68 -13.41 15.68 8.46
C ALA A 68 -11.97 16.09 8.83
N ARG A 69 -11.07 15.09 8.89
CA ARG A 69 -9.63 15.26 9.08
C ARG A 69 -8.90 14.14 8.36
N LEU A 70 -7.81 14.47 7.67
CA LEU A 70 -6.97 13.49 6.98
C LEU A 70 -5.50 13.71 7.36
N VAL A 71 -4.88 12.69 7.95
CA VAL A 71 -3.47 12.75 8.38
C VAL A 71 -2.65 11.79 7.52
N GLY A 72 -1.54 12.26 6.97
CA GLY A 72 -0.53 11.43 6.33
C GLY A 72 0.72 11.36 7.19
N VAL A 73 1.22 10.15 7.45
CA VAL A 73 2.49 9.92 8.16
C VAL A 73 3.51 9.31 7.21
N ASP A 74 4.71 9.85 7.14
CA ASP A 74 5.82 9.22 6.42
C ASP A 74 7.16 9.49 7.11
N LEU A 75 8.11 8.55 7.00
CA LEU A 75 9.44 8.67 7.62
C LEU A 75 10.39 9.50 6.75
N GLY A 76 10.23 9.46 5.44
CA GLY A 76 11.17 10.01 4.46
C GLY A 76 10.99 11.50 4.21
N ALA A 77 11.96 12.09 3.50
CA ALA A 77 11.90 13.49 3.06
C ALA A 77 10.80 13.76 2.00
N SER A 78 10.01 12.75 1.62
CA SER A 78 8.83 12.91 0.75
C SER A 78 7.71 13.71 1.40
N VAL A 79 7.75 13.91 2.73
CA VAL A 79 6.82 14.78 3.45
C VAL A 79 6.79 16.21 2.93
N ASP A 80 7.90 16.73 2.39
CA ASP A 80 7.95 18.11 1.88
C ASP A 80 7.16 18.24 0.57
N THR A 81 7.30 17.25 -0.32
CA THR A 81 6.46 17.13 -1.52
C THR A 81 5.00 16.87 -1.14
N ALA A 82 4.74 16.02 -0.14
CA ALA A 82 3.39 15.77 0.36
C ALA A 82 2.72 17.06 0.84
N ARG A 83 3.40 17.86 1.68
CA ARG A 83 2.90 19.17 2.15
C ARG A 83 2.61 20.12 0.99
N SER A 84 3.51 20.16 0.01
CA SER A 84 3.33 21.00 -1.18
C SER A 84 2.11 20.58 -1.99
N ASN A 85 1.92 19.26 -2.16
CA ASN A 85 0.79 18.69 -2.88
C ASN A 85 -0.55 18.93 -2.16
N THR A 86 -0.56 18.85 -0.82
CA THR A 86 -1.81 18.94 -0.04
C THR A 86 -2.10 20.32 0.54
N GLY A 87 -1.24 21.32 0.33
CA GLY A 87 -1.32 22.64 0.96
C GLY A 87 -2.63 23.42 0.71
N ALA A 88 -3.38 23.06 -0.33
CA ALA A 88 -4.71 23.63 -0.61
C ALA A 88 -5.83 23.06 0.28
N TYR A 89 -5.58 21.99 1.04
CA TYR A 89 -6.58 21.31 1.87
C TYR A 89 -6.32 21.56 3.35
N ASN A 90 -7.11 22.45 3.96
CA ASN A 90 -6.97 22.85 5.37
C ASN A 90 -7.26 21.73 6.39
N PHE A 91 -7.94 20.66 5.98
CA PHE A 91 -8.22 19.48 6.80
C PHE A 91 -7.15 18.37 6.67
N VAL A 92 -6.08 18.63 5.92
CA VAL A 92 -4.96 17.69 5.73
C VAL A 92 -3.75 18.08 6.57
N GLU A 93 -3.19 17.10 7.28
CA GLU A 93 -1.96 17.25 8.05
C GLU A 93 -0.92 16.22 7.59
N ILE A 94 0.33 16.66 7.41
CA ILE A 94 1.45 15.77 7.04
C ILE A 94 2.47 15.76 8.17
N VAL A 95 2.66 14.57 8.76
CA VAL A 95 3.55 14.32 9.89
C VAL A 95 4.76 13.52 9.41
N GLN A 96 5.95 14.00 9.73
CA GLN A 96 7.18 13.24 9.51
C GLN A 96 7.48 12.39 10.75
N ALA A 97 7.24 11.09 10.67
CA ALA A 97 7.47 10.16 11.78
C ALA A 97 7.68 8.73 11.30
N ASP A 98 8.26 7.90 12.16
CA ASP A 98 8.27 6.46 11.96
C ASP A 98 6.85 5.90 12.20
N LEU A 99 6.24 5.34 11.16
CA LEU A 99 4.91 4.76 11.27
C LEU A 99 4.82 3.64 12.31
N VAL A 100 5.91 2.89 12.56
CA VAL A 100 5.90 1.76 13.50
C VAL A 100 5.72 2.23 14.95
N GLU A 101 6.29 3.39 15.27
CA GLU A 101 6.24 4.01 16.59
C GLU A 101 5.12 5.06 16.72
N TYR A 102 4.56 5.51 15.60
CA TYR A 102 3.51 6.52 15.59
C TYR A 102 2.25 6.07 16.36
N ALA A 103 1.80 6.90 17.30
CA ALA A 103 0.70 6.58 18.20
C ALA A 103 -0.10 7.84 18.56
N ALA A 104 -0.95 8.29 17.64
CA ALA A 104 -1.89 9.38 17.91
C ALA A 104 -3.28 8.85 18.34
N GLY A 105 -3.66 7.65 17.88
CA GLY A 105 -4.96 7.05 18.22
C GLY A 105 -6.16 7.82 17.64
N GLY A 106 -7.37 7.32 17.90
CA GLY A 106 -8.60 8.08 17.68
C GLY A 106 -9.15 8.15 16.25
N PHE A 107 -8.49 7.52 15.26
CA PHE A 107 -8.95 7.59 13.88
C PHE A 107 -10.11 6.61 13.60
N ASP A 108 -11.15 7.09 12.94
CA ASP A 108 -12.28 6.28 12.46
C ASP A 108 -11.84 5.26 11.41
N LEU A 109 -10.85 5.64 10.60
CA LEU A 109 -10.28 4.81 9.54
C LEU A 109 -8.76 4.99 9.50
N VAL A 110 -8.02 3.89 9.55
CA VAL A 110 -6.58 3.87 9.29
C VAL A 110 -6.29 3.00 8.08
N TYR A 111 -5.53 3.51 7.11
CA TYR A 111 -5.10 2.68 6.00
C TYR A 111 -3.59 2.75 5.71
N CYS A 112 -3.07 1.67 5.15
CA CYS A 112 -1.66 1.51 4.84
C CYS A 112 -1.48 0.76 3.51
N ILE A 113 -1.26 1.50 2.43
CA ILE A 113 -1.21 0.95 1.07
C ILE A 113 0.23 0.91 0.60
N GLY A 114 0.79 -0.29 0.47
CA GLY A 114 2.05 -0.47 -0.26
C GLY A 114 3.30 -0.31 0.60
N VAL A 115 3.17 -0.40 1.91
CA VAL A 115 4.25 -0.02 2.85
C VAL A 115 4.66 -1.17 3.75
N LEU A 116 3.71 -1.88 4.37
CA LEU A 116 4.00 -2.90 5.39
C LEU A 116 5.01 -3.97 4.93
N HIS A 117 4.97 -4.35 3.67
CA HIS A 117 5.86 -5.37 3.10
C HIS A 117 7.30 -4.87 2.84
N HIS A 118 7.58 -3.58 2.98
CA HIS A 118 8.93 -3.03 2.91
C HIS A 118 9.57 -2.78 4.28
N LEU A 119 8.79 -2.93 5.36
CA LEU A 119 9.28 -2.81 6.72
C LEU A 119 10.13 -4.02 7.11
N LYS A 120 11.10 -3.81 8.00
CA LYS A 120 11.89 -4.91 8.59
C LYS A 120 11.01 -5.87 9.39
N GLU A 121 10.01 -5.32 10.08
CA GLU A 121 9.05 -6.07 10.87
C GLU A 121 7.62 -5.72 10.43
N PRO A 122 7.10 -6.32 9.34
CA PRO A 122 5.77 -6.01 8.81
C PRO A 122 4.64 -6.11 9.85
N ARG A 123 4.76 -7.04 10.80
CA ARG A 123 3.80 -7.21 11.89
C ARG A 123 3.73 -5.96 12.78
N ARG A 124 4.86 -5.36 13.16
CA ARG A 124 4.87 -4.15 14.00
C ARG A 124 4.24 -2.95 13.29
N GLY A 125 4.38 -2.88 11.96
CA GLY A 125 3.65 -1.90 11.15
C GLY A 125 2.14 -2.13 11.20
N PHE A 126 1.69 -3.39 11.12
CA PHE A 126 0.27 -3.74 11.29
C PHE A 126 -0.24 -3.44 12.71
N ASP A 127 0.55 -3.70 13.75
CA ASP A 127 0.19 -3.34 15.13
C ASP A 127 0.04 -1.81 15.28
N SER A 128 0.83 -1.01 14.56
CA SER A 128 0.64 0.45 14.51
C SER A 128 -0.66 0.86 13.82
N VAL A 129 -1.05 0.17 12.74
CA VAL A 129 -2.37 0.37 12.10
C VAL A 129 -3.48 0.19 13.13
N LEU A 130 -3.48 -0.95 13.84
CA LEU A 130 -4.48 -1.25 14.87
C LEU A 130 -4.44 -0.26 16.04
N ARG A 131 -3.26 0.12 16.52
CA ARG A 131 -3.06 1.08 17.62
C ARG A 131 -3.71 2.42 17.32
N ASN A 132 -3.58 2.90 16.09
CA ASN A 132 -4.11 4.20 15.67
C ASN A 132 -5.60 4.16 15.30
N THR A 133 -6.15 3.00 14.93
CA THR A 133 -7.59 2.83 14.72
C THR A 133 -8.31 2.91 16.05
N ARG A 134 -9.32 3.76 16.19
CA ARG A 134 -10.12 3.79 17.44
C ARG A 134 -10.89 2.47 17.64
N PRO A 135 -11.28 2.10 18.86
CA PRO A 135 -12.22 1.00 19.08
C PRO A 135 -13.50 1.18 18.23
N GLY A 136 -13.89 0.12 17.50
CA GLY A 136 -15.00 0.13 16.54
C GLY A 136 -14.70 0.84 15.19
N GLY A 137 -13.49 1.40 15.02
CA GLY A 137 -13.02 1.99 13.78
C GLY A 137 -12.58 0.94 12.76
N GLN A 138 -12.41 1.37 11.51
CA GLN A 138 -12.01 0.50 10.39
C GLN A 138 -10.50 0.59 10.13
N PHE A 139 -9.93 -0.48 9.60
CA PHE A 139 -8.59 -0.46 9.04
C PHE A 139 -8.51 -1.18 7.70
N HIS A 140 -7.58 -0.76 6.85
CA HIS A 140 -7.40 -1.32 5.52
C HIS A 140 -5.95 -1.25 5.04
N CYS A 141 -5.43 -2.35 4.50
CA CYS A 141 -4.05 -2.49 4.11
C CYS A 141 -3.92 -3.16 2.74
N TRP A 142 -2.85 -2.82 2.02
CA TRP A 142 -2.48 -3.51 0.78
C TRP A 142 -0.99 -3.88 0.78
N VAL A 143 -0.69 -5.14 0.43
CA VAL A 143 0.66 -5.72 0.45
C VAL A 143 0.93 -6.64 -0.72
N TYR A 144 2.21 -6.86 -1.03
CA TYR A 144 2.63 -7.89 -1.97
C TYR A 144 2.42 -9.30 -1.42
N ALA A 145 1.80 -10.15 -2.25
CA ALA A 145 1.51 -11.54 -1.91
C ALA A 145 2.72 -12.43 -2.15
N ARG A 146 2.91 -13.47 -1.36
CA ARG A 146 3.83 -14.57 -1.71
C ARG A 146 3.30 -15.35 -2.91
N GLU A 147 2.01 -15.60 -2.89
CA GLU A 147 1.27 -16.29 -3.93
C GLU A 147 1.30 -15.47 -5.23
N GLY A 148 1.55 -16.16 -6.36
CA GLY A 148 1.61 -15.55 -7.69
C GLY A 148 2.86 -14.73 -8.02
N ASN A 149 3.75 -14.45 -7.05
CA ASN A 149 4.98 -13.69 -7.28
C ASN A 149 6.24 -14.53 -7.48
N ALA A 150 6.15 -15.85 -7.65
CA ALA A 150 7.33 -16.72 -7.76
C ALA A 150 8.38 -16.24 -8.80
N VAL A 151 7.92 -15.83 -9.99
CA VAL A 151 8.80 -15.29 -11.04
C VAL A 151 9.40 -13.94 -10.66
N VAL A 152 8.61 -13.06 -10.04
CA VAL A 152 9.08 -11.74 -9.56
C VAL A 152 10.15 -11.95 -8.48
N ILE A 153 9.90 -12.84 -7.51
CA ILE A 153 10.85 -13.19 -6.44
C ILE A 153 12.16 -13.69 -7.04
N ALA A 154 12.08 -14.70 -7.92
CA ALA A 154 13.27 -15.33 -8.51
C ALA A 154 14.12 -14.37 -9.35
N LEU A 155 13.49 -13.45 -10.11
CA LEU A 155 14.20 -12.53 -11.00
C LEU A 155 14.59 -11.22 -10.33
N VAL A 156 13.68 -10.61 -9.57
CA VAL A 156 13.85 -9.24 -9.04
C VAL A 156 14.68 -9.23 -7.77
N GLU A 157 14.57 -10.23 -6.88
CA GLU A 157 15.32 -10.21 -5.61
C GLU A 157 16.85 -10.21 -5.79
N PRO A 158 17.44 -11.03 -6.69
CA PRO A 158 18.88 -10.97 -6.94
C PRO A 158 19.32 -9.61 -7.49
N ILE A 159 18.53 -9.03 -8.41
CA ILE A 159 18.82 -7.73 -9.01
C ILE A 159 18.68 -6.61 -7.97
N ARG A 160 17.68 -6.68 -7.09
CA ARG A 160 17.44 -5.72 -6.00
C ARG A 160 18.64 -5.61 -5.05
N LYS A 161 19.26 -6.74 -4.70
CA LYS A 161 20.45 -6.75 -3.80
C LYS A 161 21.60 -5.90 -4.33
N LEU A 162 21.71 -5.77 -5.64
CA LEU A 162 22.70 -4.91 -6.30
C LEU A 162 22.15 -3.50 -6.55
N SER A 163 20.97 -3.39 -7.17
CA SER A 163 20.42 -2.14 -7.67
C SER A 163 19.92 -1.17 -6.59
N SER A 164 19.48 -1.66 -5.43
CA SER A 164 19.05 -0.80 -4.30
C SER A 164 20.18 0.06 -3.72
N ARG A 165 21.45 -0.25 -4.05
CA ARG A 165 22.63 0.51 -3.60
C ARG A 165 23.10 1.54 -4.64
N LEU A 166 22.49 1.56 -5.82
CA LEU A 166 22.88 2.44 -6.91
C LEU A 166 22.06 3.75 -6.87
N PRO A 167 22.56 4.84 -7.48
CA PRO A 167 21.77 6.06 -7.64
C PRO A 167 20.43 5.77 -8.35
N TRP A 168 19.35 6.42 -7.91
CA TRP A 168 18.00 6.14 -8.38
C TRP A 168 17.87 6.17 -9.92
N TRP A 169 18.58 7.08 -10.59
CA TRP A 169 18.51 7.22 -12.04
C TRP A 169 19.19 6.04 -12.77
N VAL A 170 20.26 5.47 -12.19
CA VAL A 170 20.89 4.25 -12.71
C VAL A 170 19.90 3.09 -12.61
N THR A 171 19.31 2.91 -11.44
CA THR A 171 18.31 1.85 -11.22
C THR A 171 17.09 2.03 -12.11
N LYS A 172 16.62 3.26 -12.34
CA LYS A 172 15.44 3.54 -13.17
C LYS A 172 15.71 3.37 -14.67
N TYR A 173 16.76 3.99 -15.18
CA TYR A 173 16.98 4.10 -16.62
C TYR A 173 17.87 2.99 -17.16
N LEU A 174 18.89 2.55 -16.41
CA LEU A 174 19.85 1.55 -16.90
C LEU A 174 19.50 0.11 -16.49
N ILE A 175 18.69 -0.08 -15.43
CA ILE A 175 18.32 -1.42 -14.95
C ILE A 175 16.82 -1.70 -15.18
N ALA A 176 15.93 -0.89 -14.60
CA ALA A 176 14.50 -1.16 -14.66
C ALA A 176 13.94 -1.06 -16.09
N THR A 177 14.44 -0.13 -16.91
CA THR A 177 13.97 0.06 -18.29
C THR A 177 14.24 -1.15 -19.20
N PRO A 178 15.47 -1.67 -19.32
CA PRO A 178 15.71 -2.88 -20.12
C PRO A 178 15.04 -4.12 -19.51
N LEU A 179 14.99 -4.23 -18.17
CA LEU A 179 14.34 -5.36 -17.50
C LEU A 179 12.83 -5.42 -17.78
N VAL A 180 12.15 -4.27 -17.77
CA VAL A 180 10.69 -4.23 -17.91
C VAL A 180 10.22 -4.28 -19.36
N PHE A 181 11.10 -3.98 -20.33
CA PHE A 181 10.72 -3.95 -21.74
C PHE A 181 10.19 -5.31 -22.27
N PRO A 182 10.86 -6.46 -22.02
CA PRO A 182 10.31 -7.78 -22.37
C PRO A 182 8.97 -8.05 -21.67
N TYR A 183 8.83 -7.66 -20.40
CA TYR A 183 7.59 -7.84 -19.66
C TYR A 183 6.44 -6.97 -20.20
N PHE A 184 6.74 -5.75 -20.64
CA PHE A 184 5.80 -4.88 -21.32
C PHE A 184 5.27 -5.51 -22.61
N LEU A 185 6.15 -6.04 -23.45
CA LEU A 185 5.75 -6.76 -24.66
C LEU A 185 4.89 -7.98 -24.32
N TYR A 186 5.30 -8.77 -23.33
CA TYR A 186 4.52 -9.91 -22.84
C TYR A 186 3.11 -9.50 -22.41
N ALA A 187 2.97 -8.48 -21.56
CA ALA A 187 1.67 -8.02 -21.07
C ALA A 187 0.77 -7.50 -22.21
N LYS A 188 1.33 -6.75 -23.17
CA LYS A 188 0.58 -6.26 -24.35
C LYS A 188 0.10 -7.42 -25.22
N THR A 189 0.95 -8.42 -25.46
CA THR A 189 0.59 -9.64 -26.19
C THR A 189 -0.51 -10.42 -25.47
N MET A 190 -0.40 -10.58 -24.15
CA MET A 190 -1.41 -11.25 -23.34
C MET A 190 -2.79 -10.57 -23.46
N ARG A 191 -2.81 -9.24 -23.41
CA ARG A 191 -4.06 -8.47 -23.59
C ARG A 191 -4.62 -8.63 -25.00
N TRP A 192 -3.76 -8.53 -26.02
CA TRP A 192 -4.18 -8.71 -27.41
C TRP A 192 -4.78 -10.10 -27.66
N LEU A 193 -4.13 -11.16 -27.17
CA LEU A 193 -4.64 -12.53 -27.22
C LEU A 193 -6.00 -12.67 -26.51
N HIS A 194 -6.13 -12.10 -25.32
CA HIS A 194 -7.38 -12.13 -24.55
C HIS A 194 -8.53 -11.45 -25.30
N GLN A 195 -8.27 -10.35 -26.00
CA GLN A 195 -9.27 -9.64 -26.81
C GLN A 195 -9.61 -10.37 -28.11
N ARG A 196 -8.64 -11.08 -28.70
CA ARG A 196 -8.82 -11.81 -29.98
C ARG A 196 -9.63 -13.10 -29.84
N PHE A 197 -9.62 -13.72 -28.64
CA PHE A 197 -10.28 -14.99 -28.34
C PHE A 197 -11.22 -14.91 -27.12
N PRO A 198 -12.29 -14.11 -27.17
CA PRO A 198 -13.18 -13.87 -26.02
C PRO A 198 -13.98 -15.11 -25.58
N GLN A 199 -14.23 -16.06 -26.48
CA GLN A 199 -15.00 -17.29 -26.20
C GLN A 199 -14.12 -18.50 -25.84
N GLY A 200 -12.81 -18.32 -25.69
CA GLY A 200 -11.90 -19.42 -25.38
C GLY A 200 -10.45 -19.07 -25.66
N ALA A 201 -9.85 -18.25 -24.78
CA ALA A 201 -8.41 -18.09 -24.77
C ALA A 201 -7.77 -19.49 -24.66
N PRO A 202 -6.69 -19.78 -25.42
CA PRO A 202 -6.02 -21.07 -25.33
C PRO A 202 -5.75 -21.49 -23.88
N ARG A 203 -6.05 -22.75 -23.52
CA ARG A 203 -5.98 -23.22 -22.11
C ARG A 203 -4.63 -22.98 -21.45
N TRP A 204 -3.54 -22.94 -22.23
CA TRP A 204 -2.19 -22.63 -21.74
C TRP A 204 -2.06 -21.19 -21.21
N LEU A 205 -2.85 -20.22 -21.71
CA LEU A 205 -2.86 -18.86 -21.17
C LEU A 205 -3.29 -18.81 -19.70
N ALA A 206 -4.12 -19.76 -19.24
CA ALA A 206 -4.53 -19.85 -17.84
C ALA A 206 -3.36 -20.13 -16.90
N TRP A 207 -2.30 -20.76 -17.40
CA TRP A 207 -1.09 -21.12 -16.65
C TRP A 207 0.03 -20.09 -16.81
N ALA A 208 -0.19 -19.03 -17.59
CA ALA A 208 0.84 -18.06 -17.87
C ALA A 208 1.21 -17.28 -16.58
N PRO A 209 2.51 -17.14 -16.25
CA PRO A 209 2.93 -16.44 -15.04
C PRO A 209 2.41 -15.00 -15.01
N LEU A 210 1.97 -14.53 -13.84
CA LEU A 210 1.44 -13.18 -13.66
C LEU A 210 0.30 -12.83 -14.62
N ARG A 211 -0.48 -13.81 -15.11
CA ARG A 211 -1.55 -13.59 -16.11
C ARG A 211 -2.49 -12.45 -15.73
N GLU A 212 -3.12 -12.52 -14.56
CA GLU A 212 -4.11 -11.52 -14.11
C GLU A 212 -3.49 -10.14 -13.98
N TYR A 213 -2.32 -10.08 -13.32
CA TYR A 213 -1.54 -8.85 -13.22
C TYR A 213 -1.17 -8.27 -14.59
N SER A 214 -0.79 -9.11 -15.54
CA SER A 214 -0.41 -8.72 -16.90
C SER A 214 -1.60 -8.15 -17.67
N LEU A 215 -2.79 -8.73 -17.55
CA LEU A 215 -4.01 -8.20 -18.15
C LEU A 215 -4.42 -6.84 -17.55
N TRP A 216 -4.24 -6.67 -16.24
CA TRP A 216 -4.48 -5.41 -15.55
C TRP A 216 -3.48 -4.32 -15.98
N ILE A 217 -2.18 -4.61 -15.91
CA ILE A 217 -1.13 -3.61 -16.18
C ILE A 217 -1.00 -3.29 -17.67
N ALA A 218 -1.36 -4.19 -18.59
CA ALA A 218 -1.34 -3.97 -20.04
C ALA A 218 -2.21 -2.80 -20.53
N GLN A 219 -3.08 -2.25 -19.67
CA GLN A 219 -3.85 -1.04 -19.95
C GLN A 219 -3.05 0.26 -19.81
N ARG A 220 -1.84 0.18 -19.25
CA ARG A 220 -1.00 1.33 -18.92
C ARG A 220 0.07 1.59 -19.97
N SER A 221 0.68 2.77 -19.86
CA SER A 221 1.81 3.20 -20.69
C SER A 221 3.11 2.54 -20.24
N PHE A 222 4.11 2.52 -21.11
CA PHE A 222 5.43 2.00 -20.76
C PHE A 222 6.08 2.73 -19.57
N ALA A 223 5.83 4.03 -19.43
CA ALA A 223 6.32 4.82 -18.30
C ALA A 223 5.81 4.29 -16.95
N PHE A 224 4.55 3.83 -16.89
CA PHE A 224 3.98 3.22 -15.69
C PHE A 224 4.63 1.87 -15.36
N PHE A 225 4.86 1.02 -16.37
CA PHE A 225 5.60 -0.24 -16.20
C PHE A 225 6.99 0.01 -15.61
N ARG A 226 7.74 0.96 -16.18
CA ARG A 226 9.06 1.34 -15.67
C ARG A 226 9.01 1.85 -14.25
N HIS A 227 8.00 2.64 -13.88
CA HIS A 227 7.86 3.14 -12.51
C HIS A 227 7.66 2.00 -11.52
N VAL A 228 6.75 1.06 -11.81
CA VAL A 228 6.52 -0.12 -10.96
C VAL A 228 7.78 -0.99 -10.84
N ALA A 229 8.48 -1.24 -11.95
CA ALA A 229 9.71 -2.02 -11.94
C ALA A 229 10.81 -1.31 -11.12
N PHE A 230 10.89 0.02 -11.22
CA PHE A 230 11.83 0.81 -10.44
C PHE A 230 11.50 0.72 -8.93
N ASP A 231 10.24 0.86 -8.52
CA ASP A 231 9.85 0.79 -7.10
C ASP A 231 10.20 -0.57 -6.49
N GLN A 232 10.02 -1.65 -7.27
CA GLN A 232 10.41 -3.00 -6.88
C GLN A 232 11.93 -3.18 -6.68
N LEU A 233 12.76 -2.37 -7.35
CA LEU A 233 14.23 -2.48 -7.36
C LEU A 233 14.92 -1.50 -6.42
N VAL A 234 14.33 -0.32 -6.21
CA VAL A 234 14.91 0.74 -5.37
C VAL A 234 14.84 0.39 -3.89
N THR A 235 13.81 -0.35 -3.49
CA THR A 235 13.63 -0.75 -2.09
C THR A 235 14.73 -1.73 -1.64
N PRO A 236 15.35 -1.53 -0.45
CA PRO A 236 16.35 -2.44 0.08
C PRO A 236 15.82 -3.85 0.37
N GLN A 237 14.53 -3.97 0.68
CA GLN A 237 13.90 -5.24 1.06
C GLN A 237 12.41 -5.27 0.73
N THR A 238 11.91 -6.48 0.57
CA THR A 238 10.49 -6.76 0.40
C THR A 238 10.19 -8.11 1.04
N THR A 239 9.27 -8.14 1.99
CA THR A 239 8.70 -9.35 2.54
C THR A 239 7.38 -9.65 1.82
N TYR A 240 7.34 -10.74 1.05
CA TYR A 240 6.09 -11.20 0.46
C TYR A 240 5.27 -11.99 1.48
N LEU A 241 4.08 -11.48 1.79
CA LEU A 241 3.18 -12.01 2.83
C LEU A 241 2.23 -13.05 2.22
N SER A 242 2.12 -14.21 2.88
CA SER A 242 1.16 -15.24 2.47
C SER A 242 -0.24 -14.96 3.03
N ARG A 243 -1.26 -15.58 2.41
CA ARG A 243 -2.64 -15.53 2.91
C ARG A 243 -2.74 -16.01 4.36
N ALA A 244 -2.09 -17.13 4.67
CA ALA A 244 -2.07 -17.73 6.00
C ALA A 244 -1.45 -16.79 7.06
N GLN A 245 -0.41 -16.03 6.70
CA GLN A 245 0.17 -15.03 7.60
C GLN A 245 -0.81 -13.90 7.90
N LEU A 246 -1.52 -13.39 6.89
CA LEU A 246 -2.52 -12.33 7.08
C LEU A 246 -3.72 -12.83 7.89
N GLU A 247 -4.21 -14.05 7.63
CA GLU A 247 -5.30 -14.66 8.39
C GLU A 247 -4.89 -14.88 9.85
N HIS A 248 -3.64 -15.29 10.11
CA HIS A 248 -3.12 -15.36 11.47
C HIS A 248 -3.09 -13.99 12.15
N TRP A 249 -2.71 -12.93 11.43
CA TRP A 249 -2.70 -11.59 12.00
C TRP A 249 -4.10 -11.07 12.36
N LEU A 250 -5.08 -11.37 11.50
CA LEU A 250 -6.47 -10.95 11.66
C LEU A 250 -7.27 -11.85 12.62
N GLY A 251 -6.79 -13.07 12.87
CA GLY A 251 -7.39 -14.03 13.80
C GLY A 251 -7.23 -13.66 15.27
N ASP A 252 -6.47 -12.62 15.59
CA ASP A 252 -6.34 -12.10 16.94
C ASP A 252 -7.62 -11.39 17.40
N ALA A 253 -8.52 -12.18 18.00
CA ALA A 253 -9.80 -11.70 18.52
C ALA A 253 -9.65 -10.70 19.68
N SER A 254 -8.46 -10.48 20.23
CA SER A 254 -8.25 -9.44 21.25
C SER A 254 -8.28 -8.03 20.65
N GLU A 255 -7.87 -7.87 19.39
CA GLU A 255 -7.77 -6.56 18.73
C GLU A 255 -8.72 -6.40 17.54
N VAL A 256 -9.04 -7.47 16.82
CA VAL A 256 -9.89 -7.43 15.62
C VAL A 256 -11.30 -7.94 15.94
N GLU A 257 -12.32 -7.22 15.50
CA GLU A 257 -13.72 -7.61 15.69
C GLU A 257 -14.02 -8.92 14.93
N PRO A 258 -14.47 -9.98 15.62
CA PRO A 258 -14.78 -11.26 14.97
C PRO A 258 -15.78 -11.11 13.83
N GLY A 259 -15.48 -11.72 12.67
CA GLY A 259 -16.34 -11.66 11.49
C GLY A 259 -16.26 -10.37 10.66
N SER A 260 -15.54 -9.34 11.13
CA SER A 260 -15.33 -8.10 10.35
C SER A 260 -14.17 -8.19 9.34
N ALA A 261 -13.24 -9.12 9.56
CA ALA A 261 -11.99 -9.20 8.81
C ALA A 261 -12.19 -9.75 7.39
N TYR A 262 -11.39 -9.24 6.45
CA TYR A 262 -11.34 -9.74 5.07
C TYR A 262 -9.91 -9.83 4.55
N VAL A 263 -9.67 -10.78 3.65
CA VAL A 263 -8.44 -10.92 2.87
C VAL A 263 -8.83 -11.19 1.42
N ILE A 264 -8.57 -10.22 0.53
CA ILE A 264 -8.98 -10.21 -0.86
C ILE A 264 -7.74 -10.27 -1.75
N GLN A 265 -7.67 -11.27 -2.63
CA GLN A 265 -6.61 -11.34 -3.62
C GLN A 265 -6.82 -10.26 -4.69
N ARG A 266 -5.75 -9.53 -5.02
CA ARG A 266 -5.76 -8.51 -6.06
C ARG A 266 -4.77 -8.88 -7.16
N ASN A 267 -5.29 -9.04 -8.38
CA ASN A 267 -4.53 -9.35 -9.60
C ASN A 267 -3.63 -10.59 -9.50
N GLY A 268 -3.99 -11.55 -8.65
CA GLY A 268 -3.24 -12.79 -8.44
C GLY A 268 -1.88 -12.63 -7.75
N ASN A 269 -1.45 -11.42 -7.39
CA ASN A 269 -0.08 -11.15 -6.91
C ASN A 269 0.00 -10.15 -5.74
N SER A 270 -1.14 -9.78 -5.15
CA SER A 270 -1.16 -8.91 -3.98
C SER A 270 -2.38 -9.18 -3.11
N TRP A 271 -2.33 -8.77 -1.86
CA TRP A 271 -3.44 -8.88 -0.91
C TRP A 271 -3.93 -7.50 -0.52
N LYS A 272 -5.26 -7.33 -0.51
CA LYS A 272 -5.93 -6.29 0.27
C LYS A 272 -6.50 -6.96 1.51
N PHE A 273 -6.34 -6.37 2.68
CA PHE A 273 -6.88 -6.93 3.91
C PHE A 273 -7.27 -5.82 4.87
N GLY A 274 -8.23 -6.10 5.75
CA GLY A 274 -8.76 -5.10 6.65
C GLY A 274 -9.86 -5.66 7.53
N GLY A 275 -10.51 -4.78 8.28
CA GLY A 275 -11.59 -5.14 9.19
C GLY A 275 -11.92 -3.99 10.13
N ARG A 276 -12.55 -4.32 11.26
CA ARG A 276 -12.82 -3.38 12.34
C ARG A 276 -11.98 -3.72 13.56
N ARG A 277 -11.47 -2.69 14.23
CA ARG A 277 -10.85 -2.85 15.55
C ARG A 277 -11.95 -3.12 16.58
N ARG A 278 -11.74 -4.08 17.46
CA ARG A 278 -12.68 -4.46 18.51
C ARG A 278 -13.05 -3.25 19.38
N ALA A 279 -14.35 -3.09 19.68
CA ALA A 279 -14.80 -2.14 20.68
C ALA A 279 -14.33 -2.59 22.07
N GLN A 280 -13.83 -1.67 22.90
CA GLN A 280 -13.65 -1.99 24.32
C GLN A 280 -15.04 -2.21 24.94
N PRO A 281 -15.20 -3.17 25.87
CA PRO A 281 -16.42 -3.26 26.66
C PRO A 281 -16.64 -1.91 27.35
N GLU A 282 -17.85 -1.36 27.30
CA GLU A 282 -18.17 -0.18 28.10
C GLU A 282 -17.80 -0.49 29.55
N THR A 283 -16.85 0.26 30.12
CA THR A 283 -16.70 0.30 31.56
C THR A 283 -18.00 0.90 32.09
N VAL A 284 -18.91 0.03 32.53
CA VAL A 284 -20.09 0.44 33.30
C VAL A 284 -19.54 1.21 34.48
N ALA A 285 -19.67 2.54 34.42
CA ALA A 285 -19.43 3.39 35.57
C ALA A 285 -20.49 2.96 36.60
N ASN A 286 -20.10 2.07 37.52
CA ASN A 286 -20.87 1.80 38.73
C ASN A 286 -20.88 3.10 39.54
N GLY A 287 -21.81 3.98 39.20
CA GLY A 287 -22.28 5.06 40.06
C GLY A 287 -23.03 4.42 41.22
N GLY A 288 -22.27 3.83 42.14
CA GLY A 288 -22.76 3.43 43.45
C GLY A 288 -23.12 4.69 44.23
N ALA A 289 -24.36 5.15 44.07
CA ALA A 289 -25.03 5.91 45.10
C ALA A 289 -25.31 4.94 46.24
N SER A 290 -24.51 5.01 47.30
CA SER A 290 -24.89 4.46 48.60
C SER A 290 -25.76 5.49 49.34
N PRO A 291 -26.77 5.01 50.09
CA PRO A 291 -27.91 5.80 50.58
C PRO A 291 -27.58 6.81 51.67
#